data_AF-A0A6L5P149-F1
#
_entry.id   AF-A0A6L5P149-F1
#
_cell.length_a   1.000
_cell.length_b   1.000
_cell.length_c   1.000
_cell.angle_alpha   90.00
_cell.angle_beta   90.00
_cell.angle_gamma   90.00
#
_symmetry.space_group_name_H-M   'P 1'
#
loop_
_entity.id
_entity.type
_entity.pdbx_description
1 polymer ?
#
loop_
_entity_poly.entity_id
_entity_poly.type
_entity_poly.pdbx_seq_one_letter_code
_entity_poly.pdbx_strand_id
1 'polypeptide(L)'
;MQTIFDHGEYQDILAVLKNKDERVKIQNQLLKTNPSMTVLAAKLNIPGPIKNNKKIESFFIAGLNEFEKMLLDAGIVFISKKEWLDKKTGPERFYLVDTGAILVKEITSHFEELKPSYRLFDLDVLANDSGTIKSLSRSDVNQPARKCLICGRPAKECGRSRRHSVEELQEKVSQLVCVELAYQEKENIANWLTQLAQRALLYEVSAWPKPGLVDPVEHGAHLDMDIFTFINSSISLRNYLHQAALLGIMSRSTNLSLIFEELREYGKKAEKTMFVATNSVNTHKGAVFSLGVFVAATAYSLQHLKRFDANDIKNVIRKMLKNLINDDLKHLSSKKFLTAGEKQYLKYGLSGIRGEAHAGYPTVFKYGLPTLLTSNYDWNSRILITFLELALHIEDSTLIKRAGDPAIQGWKNKEIQECLRLGGINTKAGQQKLTKIEEKFTQQNLSLGGTADLLIVTIFLALVKEGVPDGLQNK
;
A
#
# COMPACT_ATOMS: atom_id res chain seq x y z
N MET A 1 11.50 -15.69 24.28
CA MET A 1 10.67 -14.98 23.30
C MET A 1 9.94 -13.90 24.07
N GLN A 2 10.07 -12.62 23.70
CA GLN A 2 9.37 -11.54 24.43
C GLN A 2 7.86 -11.77 24.32
N THR A 3 7.21 -11.92 25.46
CA THR A 3 5.76 -12.13 25.57
C THR A 3 5.08 -10.77 25.63
N ILE A 4 3.84 -10.65 25.14
CA ILE A 4 3.11 -9.36 25.26
C ILE A 4 2.81 -9.04 26.73
N PHE A 5 2.96 -10.01 27.63
CA PHE A 5 2.78 -9.90 29.07
C PHE A 5 4.02 -9.40 29.81
N ASP A 6 5.17 -9.17 29.14
CA ASP A 6 6.36 -8.59 29.78
C ASP A 6 6.18 -7.09 30.11
N HIS A 7 5.12 -6.47 29.58
CA HIS A 7 4.83 -5.05 29.73
C HIS A 7 3.37 -4.83 30.14
N GLY A 8 3.13 -3.83 30.98
CA GLY A 8 1.80 -3.48 31.49
C GLY A 8 1.76 -3.59 33.01
N GLU A 9 0.61 -3.26 33.58
CA GLU A 9 0.45 -3.21 35.03
C GLU A 9 -0.37 -4.37 35.56
N TYR A 10 0.08 -4.94 36.67
CA TYR A 10 -0.64 -6.00 37.38
C TYR A 10 -2.01 -5.50 37.85
N GLN A 11 -3.07 -6.23 37.52
CA GLN A 11 -4.42 -5.97 38.01
C GLN A 11 -4.87 -7.06 38.98
N ASP A 12 -5.30 -6.64 40.16
CA ASP A 12 -5.92 -7.53 41.15
C ASP A 12 -7.39 -7.84 40.78
N ILE A 13 -7.98 -8.77 41.52
CA ILE A 13 -9.35 -9.19 41.26
C ILE A 13 -10.37 -8.08 41.55
N LEU A 14 -10.08 -7.20 42.51
CA LEU A 14 -10.97 -6.10 42.90
C LEU A 14 -11.08 -5.07 41.78
N ALA A 15 -9.97 -4.71 41.14
CA ALA A 15 -9.94 -3.82 39.98
C ALA A 15 -10.75 -4.40 38.81
N VAL A 16 -10.58 -5.70 38.53
CA VAL A 16 -11.33 -6.40 37.47
C VAL A 16 -12.83 -6.42 37.76
N LEU A 17 -13.24 -6.68 39.01
CA LEU A 17 -14.64 -6.66 39.43
C LEU A 17 -15.23 -5.26 39.35
N LYS A 18 -14.51 -4.23 39.82
CA LYS A 18 -14.94 -2.83 39.71
C LYS A 18 -15.16 -2.41 38.26
N ASN A 19 -14.26 -2.81 37.35
CA ASN A 19 -14.42 -2.53 35.92
C ASN A 19 -15.64 -3.28 35.32
N LYS A 20 -15.90 -4.51 35.75
CA LYS A 20 -17.11 -5.25 35.36
C LYS A 20 -18.38 -4.51 35.80
N ASP A 21 -18.43 -4.00 37.03
CA ASP A 21 -19.59 -3.25 37.53
C ASP A 21 -19.79 -1.94 36.75
N GLU A 22 -18.71 -1.24 36.41
CA GLU A 22 -18.76 -0.04 35.58
C GLU A 22 -19.27 -0.35 34.16
N ARG A 23 -18.80 -1.45 33.55
CA ARG A 23 -19.32 -1.94 32.27
C ARG A 23 -20.82 -2.19 32.33
N VAL A 24 -21.30 -2.92 33.33
CA VAL A 24 -22.74 -3.24 33.48
C VAL A 24 -23.57 -1.96 33.64
N LYS A 25 -23.08 -0.97 34.41
CA LYS A 25 -23.73 0.33 34.55
C LYS A 25 -23.90 1.03 33.19
N ILE A 26 -22.86 1.04 32.36
CA ILE A 26 -22.89 1.66 31.03
C ILE A 26 -23.83 0.91 30.09
N GLN A 27 -23.75 -0.42 30.03
CA GLN A 27 -24.65 -1.24 29.22
C GLN A 27 -26.12 -0.95 29.57
N ASN A 28 -26.44 -0.93 30.87
CA ASN A 28 -27.79 -0.63 31.35
C ASN A 28 -28.22 0.80 31.03
N GLN A 29 -27.32 1.78 31.17
CA GLN A 29 -27.60 3.16 30.82
C GLN A 29 -27.91 3.30 29.32
N LEU A 30 -27.09 2.69 28.46
CA LEU A 30 -27.25 2.75 27.00
C LEU A 30 -28.56 2.11 26.54
N LEU A 31 -28.94 0.96 27.10
CA LEU A 31 -30.23 0.30 26.80
C LEU A 31 -31.43 1.10 27.30
N LYS A 32 -31.32 1.74 28.47
CA LYS A 32 -32.40 2.58 29.02
C LYS A 32 -32.64 3.82 28.15
N THR A 33 -31.59 4.45 27.66
CA THR A 33 -31.71 5.66 26.83
C THR A 33 -32.01 5.36 25.36
N ASN A 34 -31.78 4.12 24.89
CA ASN A 34 -31.98 3.71 23.50
C ASN A 34 -32.68 2.33 23.44
N PRO A 35 -33.94 2.22 23.89
CA PRO A 35 -34.60 0.92 24.08
C PRO A 35 -34.86 0.14 22.78
N SER A 36 -34.91 0.82 21.63
CA SER A 36 -35.09 0.19 20.32
C SER A 36 -33.78 -0.29 19.68
N MET A 37 -32.62 0.06 20.25
CA MET A 37 -31.33 -0.28 19.69
C MET A 37 -30.70 -1.48 20.41
N THR A 38 -29.85 -2.20 19.70
CA THR A 38 -29.01 -3.25 20.29
C THR A 38 -27.74 -2.61 20.86
N VAL A 39 -27.40 -2.94 22.11
CA VAL A 39 -26.12 -2.56 22.72
C VAL A 39 -25.11 -3.67 22.49
N LEU A 40 -23.96 -3.31 21.93
CA LEU A 40 -22.81 -4.20 21.79
C LEU A 40 -21.67 -3.69 22.67
N ALA A 41 -21.12 -4.55 23.52
CA ALA A 41 -19.93 -4.26 24.30
C ALA A 41 -18.79 -5.18 23.86
N ALA A 42 -17.70 -4.57 23.39
CA ALA A 42 -16.51 -5.26 22.95
C ALA A 42 -15.40 -5.15 23.99
N LYS A 43 -14.73 -6.27 24.27
CA LYS A 43 -13.52 -6.35 25.12
C LYS A 43 -12.63 -7.51 24.66
N LEU A 44 -11.49 -7.69 25.32
CA LEU A 44 -10.60 -8.83 25.09
C LEU A 44 -10.59 -9.81 26.28
N ASN A 45 -10.60 -11.10 25.95
CA ASN A 45 -10.38 -12.21 26.87
C ASN A 45 -8.88 -12.48 27.05
N ILE A 46 -8.19 -11.57 27.75
CA ILE A 46 -6.74 -11.67 28.03
C ILE A 46 -6.49 -12.47 29.33
N PRO A 47 -5.67 -13.54 29.32
CA PRO A 47 -5.35 -14.35 30.50
C PRO A 47 -4.35 -13.67 31.43
N GLY A 48 -4.35 -14.06 32.71
CA GLY A 48 -3.39 -13.55 33.71
C GLY A 48 -3.69 -12.13 34.21
N PRO A 49 -2.79 -11.53 35.02
CA PRO A 49 -3.05 -10.27 35.71
C PRO A 49 -2.77 -9.02 34.87
N ILE A 50 -1.96 -9.12 33.82
CA ILE A 50 -1.68 -8.01 32.91
C ILE A 50 -2.75 -8.03 31.81
N LYS A 51 -3.68 -7.09 31.87
CA LYS A 51 -4.84 -7.05 30.96
C LYS A 51 -4.71 -6.03 29.83
N ASN A 52 -3.78 -5.08 29.94
CA ASN A 52 -3.61 -4.05 28.94
C ASN A 52 -2.17 -3.55 28.83
N ASN A 53 -1.82 -3.10 27.63
CA ASN A 53 -0.61 -2.38 27.24
C ASN A 53 -0.75 -1.93 25.78
N LYS A 54 0.26 -1.24 25.23
CA LYS A 54 0.22 -0.74 23.85
C LYS A 54 0.01 -1.80 22.77
N LYS A 55 0.53 -3.02 22.93
CA LYS A 55 0.29 -4.10 21.95
C LYS A 55 -1.15 -4.60 22.01
N ILE A 56 -1.70 -4.75 23.22
CA ILE A 56 -3.08 -5.18 23.42
C ILE A 56 -4.06 -4.12 22.90
N GLU A 57 -3.79 -2.83 23.18
CA GLU A 57 -4.54 -1.69 22.64
C GLU A 57 -4.56 -1.71 21.11
N SER A 58 -3.39 -1.77 20.47
CA SER A 58 -3.30 -1.79 19.00
C SER A 58 -4.02 -2.99 18.38
N PHE A 59 -3.94 -4.17 19.03
CA PHE A 59 -4.64 -5.37 18.57
C PHE A 59 -6.16 -5.21 18.69
N PHE A 60 -6.64 -4.64 19.80
CA PHE A 60 -8.06 -4.36 20.01
C PHE A 60 -8.61 -3.43 18.93
N ILE A 61 -7.92 -2.31 18.70
CA ILE A 61 -8.32 -1.31 17.69
C ILE A 61 -8.33 -1.93 16.29
N ALA A 62 -7.27 -2.64 15.91
CA ALA A 62 -7.17 -3.27 14.59
C ALA A 62 -8.30 -4.28 14.36
N GLY A 63 -8.59 -5.15 15.33
CA GLY A 63 -9.68 -6.11 15.19
C GLY A 63 -11.06 -5.45 15.17
N LEU A 64 -11.27 -4.36 15.93
CA LEU A 64 -12.53 -3.61 15.88
C LEU A 64 -12.72 -2.87 14.56
N ASN A 65 -11.68 -2.32 13.94
CA ASN A 65 -11.81 -1.72 12.61
C ASN A 65 -12.29 -2.74 11.56
N GLU A 66 -11.79 -3.98 11.64
CA GLU A 66 -12.24 -5.08 10.77
C GLU A 66 -13.68 -5.52 11.08
N PHE A 67 -14.06 -5.56 12.37
CA PHE A 67 -15.43 -5.84 12.79
C PHE A 67 -16.41 -4.74 12.33
N GLU A 68 -16.03 -3.48 12.47
CA GLU A 68 -16.80 -2.31 12.04
C GLU A 68 -17.00 -2.32 10.52
N LYS A 69 -15.94 -2.65 9.75
CA LYS A 69 -16.07 -2.85 8.30
C LYS A 69 -17.07 -3.97 7.97
N MET A 70 -17.03 -5.08 8.69
CA MET A 70 -17.98 -6.18 8.47
C MET A 70 -19.43 -5.78 8.79
N LEU A 71 -19.67 -4.93 9.79
CA LEU A 71 -21.00 -4.34 10.03
C LEU A 71 -21.45 -3.47 8.85
N LEU A 72 -20.56 -2.61 8.34
CA LEU A 72 -20.85 -1.75 7.19
C LEU A 72 -21.11 -2.55 5.90
N ASP A 73 -20.32 -3.59 5.64
CA ASP A 73 -20.51 -4.50 4.50
C ASP A 73 -21.85 -5.26 4.57
N ALA A 74 -22.36 -5.48 5.78
CA ALA A 74 -23.69 -6.04 6.03
C ALA A 74 -24.83 -4.99 5.98
N GLY A 75 -24.52 -3.72 5.70
CA GLY A 75 -25.49 -2.62 5.67
C GLY A 75 -25.99 -2.18 7.05
N ILE A 76 -25.25 -2.49 8.12
CA ILE A 76 -25.66 -2.22 9.50
C ILE A 76 -25.04 -0.91 9.98
N VAL A 77 -25.91 0.01 10.40
CA VAL A 77 -25.50 1.28 11.01
C VAL A 77 -25.25 1.09 12.49
N PHE A 78 -24.15 1.67 12.97
CA PHE A 78 -23.79 1.65 14.39
C PHE A 78 -23.18 2.99 14.82
N ILE A 79 -23.21 3.24 16.13
CA ILE A 79 -22.63 4.43 16.77
C ILE A 79 -21.71 3.96 17.90
N SER A 80 -20.43 4.32 17.84
CA SER A 80 -19.53 4.20 18.99
C SER A 80 -19.91 5.25 20.04
N LYS A 81 -20.38 4.81 21.22
CA LYS A 81 -20.89 5.71 22.26
C LYS A 81 -19.89 6.01 23.37
N LYS A 82 -19.09 5.02 23.73
CA LYS A 82 -18.10 5.14 24.80
C LYS A 82 -16.98 4.14 24.57
N GLU A 83 -15.77 4.52 24.96
CA GLU A 83 -14.62 3.63 24.99
C GLU A 83 -13.70 3.99 26.15
N TRP A 84 -12.90 3.03 26.56
CA TRP A 84 -11.67 3.27 27.28
C TRP A 84 -10.61 2.35 26.70
N LEU A 85 -9.59 2.92 26.07
CA LEU A 85 -8.55 2.14 25.43
C LEU A 85 -7.38 1.90 26.38
N ASP A 86 -7.13 2.83 27.29
CA ASP A 86 -5.97 2.88 28.18
C ASP A 86 -6.20 2.27 29.57
N LYS A 87 -7.44 1.85 29.91
CA LYS A 87 -7.70 1.24 31.22
C LYS A 87 -6.84 -0.01 31.43
N LYS A 88 -6.17 -0.05 32.57
CA LYS A 88 -5.25 -1.15 32.94
C LYS A 88 -5.94 -2.51 33.01
N THR A 89 -7.26 -2.53 33.26
CA THR A 89 -8.11 -3.73 33.29
C THR A 89 -8.49 -4.29 31.93
N GLY A 90 -8.04 -3.65 30.84
CA GLY A 90 -8.30 -4.06 29.46
C GLY A 90 -9.09 -3.00 28.69
N PRO A 91 -8.88 -2.91 27.36
CA PRO A 91 -9.61 -1.98 26.52
C PRO A 91 -11.05 -2.45 26.29
N GLU A 92 -12.00 -1.51 26.25
CA GLU A 92 -13.39 -1.80 25.93
C GLU A 92 -14.01 -0.70 25.06
N ARG A 93 -14.95 -1.08 24.19
CA ARG A 93 -15.75 -0.17 23.36
C ARG A 93 -17.21 -0.58 23.37
N PHE A 94 -18.09 0.41 23.40
CA PHE A 94 -19.54 0.24 23.47
C PHE A 94 -20.21 0.87 22.26
N TYR A 95 -21.07 0.10 21.61
CA TYR A 95 -21.80 0.51 20.42
C TYR A 95 -23.30 0.47 20.65
N LEU A 96 -24.01 1.38 19.99
CA LEU A 96 -25.41 1.19 19.65
C LEU A 96 -25.51 0.73 18.20
N VAL A 97 -26.28 -0.31 17.95
CA VAL A 97 -26.45 -0.91 16.63
C VAL A 97 -27.93 -0.87 16.27
N ASP A 98 -28.24 -0.29 15.10
CA ASP A 98 -29.61 -0.09 14.63
C ASP A 98 -30.15 -1.34 13.90
N THR A 99 -30.13 -2.47 14.59
CA THR A 99 -30.68 -3.72 14.06
C THR A 99 -31.02 -4.69 15.18
N GLY A 100 -31.76 -5.76 14.84
CA GLY A 100 -32.20 -6.78 15.78
C GLY A 100 -31.02 -7.54 16.41
N ALA A 101 -31.10 -7.77 17.71
CA ALA A 101 -29.99 -8.35 18.49
C ALA A 101 -29.59 -9.75 18.05
N ILE A 102 -30.52 -10.55 17.52
CA ILE A 102 -30.24 -11.88 16.96
C ILE A 102 -29.23 -11.77 15.81
N LEU A 103 -29.48 -10.88 14.84
CA LEU A 103 -28.58 -10.66 13.71
C LEU A 103 -27.21 -10.12 14.18
N VAL A 104 -27.19 -9.17 15.12
CA VAL A 104 -25.92 -8.69 15.71
C VAL A 104 -25.16 -9.84 16.37
N LYS A 105 -25.87 -10.76 17.05
CA LYS A 105 -25.23 -11.91 17.70
C LYS A 105 -24.68 -12.92 16.69
N GLU A 106 -25.38 -13.16 15.59
CA GLU A 106 -24.87 -14.00 14.51
C GLU A 106 -23.57 -13.46 13.92
N ILE A 107 -23.55 -12.15 13.63
CA ILE A 107 -22.40 -11.45 13.05
C ILE A 107 -21.21 -11.42 14.01
N THR A 108 -21.42 -11.06 15.28
CA THR A 108 -20.35 -11.04 16.29
C THR A 108 -19.73 -12.41 16.50
N SER A 109 -20.54 -13.47 16.57
CA SER A 109 -20.02 -14.83 16.67
C SER A 109 -19.31 -15.29 15.40
N HIS A 110 -19.79 -14.88 14.22
CA HIS A 110 -19.10 -15.16 12.96
C HIS A 110 -17.71 -14.52 12.95
N PHE A 111 -17.61 -13.25 13.35
CA PHE A 111 -16.35 -12.52 13.48
C PHE A 111 -15.35 -13.24 14.38
N GLU A 112 -15.78 -13.68 15.57
CA GLU A 112 -14.94 -14.40 16.52
C GLU A 112 -14.33 -15.69 15.92
N GLU A 113 -14.97 -16.30 14.92
CA GLU A 113 -14.51 -17.54 14.29
C GLU A 113 -13.76 -17.32 12.96
N LEU A 114 -13.74 -16.10 12.41
CA LEU A 114 -13.07 -15.79 11.14
C LEU A 114 -11.58 -16.12 11.17
N LYS A 115 -10.91 -15.83 12.30
CA LYS A 115 -9.48 -16.07 12.49
C LYS A 115 -9.20 -16.52 13.93
N PRO A 116 -8.12 -17.30 14.17
CA PRO A 116 -7.74 -17.71 15.52
C PRO A 116 -7.51 -16.56 16.50
N SER A 117 -6.98 -15.42 16.03
CA SER A 117 -6.75 -14.21 16.82
C SER A 117 -8.06 -13.55 17.27
N TYR A 118 -9.10 -13.55 16.43
CA TYR A 118 -10.38 -12.90 16.72
C TYR A 118 -11.19 -13.61 17.80
N ARG A 119 -10.86 -14.87 18.09
CA ARG A 119 -11.37 -15.55 19.29
C ARG A 119 -10.94 -14.88 20.58
N LEU A 120 -10.02 -13.93 20.58
CA LEU A 120 -9.70 -13.15 21.79
C LEU A 120 -10.75 -12.10 22.10
N PHE A 121 -11.54 -11.67 21.11
CA PHE A 121 -12.62 -10.73 21.34
C PHE A 121 -13.75 -11.40 22.13
N ASP A 122 -14.40 -10.60 22.96
CA ASP A 122 -15.63 -10.93 23.66
C ASP A 122 -16.64 -9.86 23.27
N LEU A 123 -17.56 -10.23 22.38
CA LEU A 123 -18.56 -9.33 21.81
C LEU A 123 -19.92 -9.63 22.44
N ASP A 124 -20.19 -8.95 23.55
CA ASP A 124 -21.39 -9.09 24.35
C ASP A 124 -22.55 -8.29 23.70
N VAL A 125 -23.60 -8.99 23.29
CA VAL A 125 -24.79 -8.38 22.64
C VAL A 125 -25.93 -8.35 23.63
N LEU A 126 -26.47 -7.17 23.89
CA LEU A 126 -27.57 -6.94 24.81
C LEU A 126 -28.70 -6.19 24.12
N ALA A 127 -29.93 -6.57 24.48
CA ALA A 127 -31.15 -5.94 23.98
C ALA A 127 -32.12 -5.68 25.13
N ASN A 128 -33.01 -4.74 24.91
CA ASN A 128 -34.18 -4.58 25.75
C ASN A 128 -35.31 -5.45 25.18
N ASP A 129 -35.64 -6.52 25.91
CA ASP A 129 -36.76 -7.40 25.59
C ASP A 129 -37.90 -7.08 26.56
N SER A 130 -38.88 -6.30 26.08
CA SER A 130 -40.10 -5.97 26.83
C SER A 130 -39.87 -5.36 28.22
N GLY A 131 -38.84 -4.51 28.36
CA GLY A 131 -38.47 -3.86 29.63
C GLY A 131 -37.42 -4.61 30.44
N THR A 132 -37.06 -5.83 30.02
CA THR A 132 -36.00 -6.64 30.62
C THR A 132 -34.74 -6.64 29.77
N ILE A 133 -33.60 -6.38 30.39
CA ILE A 133 -32.30 -6.43 29.71
C ILE A 133 -31.91 -7.90 29.53
N LYS A 134 -31.78 -8.33 28.27
CA LYS A 134 -31.37 -9.68 27.91
C LYS A 134 -30.02 -9.64 27.20
N SER A 135 -29.07 -10.43 27.70
CA SER A 135 -27.80 -10.71 27.01
C SER A 135 -27.97 -11.93 26.13
N LEU A 136 -27.58 -11.85 24.87
CA LEU A 136 -27.65 -12.96 23.93
C LEU A 136 -26.38 -13.82 24.02
N SER A 137 -26.58 -15.12 23.96
CA SER A 137 -25.57 -16.16 23.96
C SER A 137 -25.53 -16.88 22.61
N ARG A 138 -24.49 -17.69 22.38
CA ARG A 138 -24.37 -18.50 21.15
C ARG A 138 -25.52 -19.50 20.96
N SER A 139 -26.09 -20.03 22.04
CA SER A 139 -27.24 -20.94 21.98
C SER A 139 -28.52 -20.23 21.51
N ASP A 140 -28.67 -18.93 21.78
CA ASP A 140 -29.84 -18.16 21.33
C ASP A 140 -29.89 -18.00 19.81
N VAL A 141 -28.77 -18.26 19.12
CA VAL A 141 -28.64 -18.19 17.65
C VAL A 141 -28.20 -19.53 17.05
N ASN A 142 -28.45 -20.65 17.73
CA ASN A 142 -28.15 -22.02 17.28
C ASN A 142 -26.69 -22.26 16.86
N GLN A 143 -25.74 -21.57 17.50
CA GLN A 143 -24.31 -21.70 17.20
C GLN A 143 -23.57 -22.60 18.20
N PRO A 144 -22.51 -23.30 17.75
CA PRO A 144 -21.76 -24.20 18.61
C PRO A 144 -21.02 -23.46 19.72
N ALA A 145 -20.78 -24.18 20.82
CA ALA A 145 -19.98 -23.67 21.92
C ALA A 145 -18.57 -23.26 21.45
N ARG A 146 -18.03 -22.19 22.07
CA ARG A 146 -16.70 -21.69 21.75
C ARG A 146 -15.64 -22.74 21.97
N LYS A 147 -14.73 -22.87 21.01
CA LYS A 147 -13.59 -23.79 21.07
C LYS A 147 -12.44 -23.17 21.87
N CYS A 148 -11.72 -24.02 22.61
CA CYS A 148 -10.54 -23.66 23.37
C CYS A 148 -9.45 -23.16 22.40
N LEU A 149 -8.78 -22.07 22.78
CA LEU A 149 -7.73 -21.43 22.00
C LEU A 149 -6.52 -22.35 21.73
N ILE A 150 -6.28 -23.32 22.62
CA ILE A 150 -5.13 -24.22 22.57
C ILE A 150 -5.51 -25.57 21.93
N CYS A 151 -6.47 -26.30 22.52
CA CYS A 151 -6.76 -27.68 22.11
C CYS A 151 -8.04 -27.88 21.28
N GLY A 152 -8.80 -26.81 20.99
CA GLY A 152 -10.01 -26.87 20.15
C GLY A 152 -11.24 -27.55 20.78
N ARG A 153 -11.12 -28.14 21.98
CA ARG A 153 -12.25 -28.69 22.78
C ARG A 153 -13.19 -27.58 23.26
N PRO A 154 -14.41 -27.88 23.77
CA PRO A 154 -15.28 -26.85 24.34
C PRO A 154 -14.57 -26.02 25.42
N ALA A 155 -14.50 -24.70 25.23
CA ALA A 155 -13.71 -23.79 26.07
C ALA A 155 -14.16 -23.79 27.54
N LYS A 156 -15.47 -23.95 27.79
CA LYS A 156 -16.03 -24.04 29.14
C LYS A 156 -15.51 -25.27 29.91
N GLU A 157 -15.35 -26.40 29.23
CA GLU A 157 -14.80 -27.62 29.84
C GLU A 157 -13.32 -27.47 30.15
N CYS A 158 -12.54 -26.90 29.22
CA CYS A 158 -11.13 -26.62 29.42
C CYS A 158 -10.88 -25.66 30.59
N GLY A 159 -11.70 -24.60 30.70
CA GLY A 159 -11.61 -23.65 31.81
C GLY A 159 -11.95 -24.29 33.17
N ARG A 160 -13.01 -25.11 33.23
CA ARG A 160 -13.40 -25.82 34.46
C ARG A 160 -12.35 -26.84 34.91
N SER A 161 -11.79 -27.59 33.97
CA SER A 161 -10.76 -28.60 34.25
C SER A 161 -9.36 -28.01 34.44
N ARG A 162 -9.18 -26.70 34.27
CA ARG A 162 -7.87 -26.02 34.25
C ARG A 162 -6.85 -26.80 33.40
N ARG A 163 -7.30 -27.30 32.25
CA ARG A 163 -6.53 -28.20 31.40
C ARG A 163 -5.22 -27.59 30.90
N HIS A 164 -5.20 -26.27 30.77
CA HIS A 164 -4.05 -25.50 30.33
C HIS A 164 -3.63 -24.54 31.44
N SER A 165 -2.33 -24.35 31.59
CA SER A 165 -1.79 -23.40 32.55
C SER A 165 -2.04 -21.95 32.08
N VAL A 166 -1.89 -20.98 32.99
CA VAL A 166 -2.03 -19.56 32.62
C VAL A 166 -0.90 -19.17 31.66
N GLU A 167 0.29 -19.71 31.87
CA GLU A 167 1.48 -19.49 31.06
C GLU A 167 1.29 -20.02 29.64
N GLU A 168 0.75 -21.23 29.46
CA GLU A 168 0.42 -21.79 28.13
C GLU A 168 -0.59 -20.90 27.38
N LEU A 169 -1.60 -20.38 28.09
CA LEU A 169 -2.57 -19.45 27.52
C LEU A 169 -1.90 -18.13 27.13
N GLN A 170 -1.05 -17.57 27.98
CA GLN A 170 -0.33 -16.33 27.71
C GLN A 170 0.61 -16.45 26.51
N GLU A 171 1.32 -17.58 26.38
CA GLU A 171 2.15 -17.85 25.21
C GLU A 171 1.31 -17.90 23.94
N LYS A 172 0.18 -18.62 23.97
CA LYS A 172 -0.71 -18.73 22.80
C LYS A 172 -1.31 -17.37 22.41
N VAL A 173 -1.77 -16.59 23.38
CA VAL A 173 -2.30 -15.23 23.15
C VAL A 173 -1.21 -14.33 22.58
N SER A 174 0.00 -14.36 23.12
CA SER A 174 1.12 -13.57 22.62
C SER A 174 1.44 -13.91 21.17
N GLN A 175 1.46 -15.20 20.81
CA GLN A 175 1.67 -15.64 19.44
C GLN A 175 0.62 -15.04 18.48
N LEU A 176 -0.66 -15.13 18.84
CA LEU A 176 -1.76 -14.65 18.00
C LEU A 176 -1.74 -13.13 17.82
N VAL A 177 -1.56 -12.40 18.91
CA VAL A 177 -1.49 -10.93 18.90
C VAL A 177 -0.28 -10.46 18.08
N CYS A 178 0.90 -11.03 18.32
CA CYS A 178 2.10 -10.66 17.58
C CYS A 178 2.00 -10.96 16.08
N VAL A 179 1.41 -12.09 15.68
CA VAL A 179 1.19 -12.41 14.26
C VAL A 179 0.24 -11.42 13.60
N GLU A 180 -0.87 -11.08 14.25
CA GLU A 180 -1.84 -10.12 13.71
C GLU A 180 -1.21 -8.73 13.58
N LEU A 181 -0.53 -8.23 14.62
CA LEU A 181 0.13 -6.93 14.59
C LEU A 181 1.23 -6.86 13.52
N ALA A 182 2.01 -7.92 13.35
CA ALA A 182 3.03 -7.99 12.30
C ALA A 182 2.43 -8.02 10.89
N TYR A 183 1.23 -8.62 10.72
CA TYR A 183 0.50 -8.55 9.45
C TYR A 183 0.00 -7.13 9.18
N GLN A 184 -0.61 -6.48 10.17
CA GLN A 184 -1.10 -5.11 10.07
C GLN A 184 0.01 -4.10 9.79
N GLU A 185 1.18 -4.26 10.41
CA GLU A 185 2.35 -3.42 10.12
C GLU A 185 2.75 -3.52 8.63
N LYS A 186 2.79 -4.74 8.08
CA LYS A 186 3.10 -4.96 6.66
C LYS A 186 2.05 -4.37 5.73
N GLU A 187 0.78 -4.53 6.07
CA GLU A 187 -0.34 -3.94 5.33
C GLU A 187 -0.27 -2.41 5.33
N ASN A 188 0.08 -1.79 6.46
CA ASN A 188 0.27 -0.35 6.58
C ASN A 188 1.43 0.14 5.69
N ILE A 189 2.56 -0.57 5.70
CA ILE A 189 3.70 -0.24 4.81
C ILE A 189 3.28 -0.39 3.34
N ALA A 190 2.55 -1.44 2.98
CA ALA A 190 2.07 -1.65 1.62
C ALA A 190 1.12 -0.52 1.16
N ASN A 191 0.18 -0.11 2.01
CA ASN A 191 -0.71 1.02 1.75
C ASN A 191 0.06 2.34 1.62
N TRP A 192 1.04 2.58 2.49
CA TRP A 192 1.90 3.76 2.42
C TRP A 192 2.67 3.82 1.08
N LEU A 193 3.35 2.73 0.69
CA LEU A 193 4.04 2.65 -0.60
C LEU A 193 3.10 2.82 -1.79
N THR A 194 1.87 2.29 -1.70
CA THR A 194 0.82 2.47 -2.72
C THR A 194 0.47 3.95 -2.89
N GLN A 195 0.25 4.66 -1.79
CA GLN A 195 -0.07 6.09 -1.81
C GLN A 195 1.09 6.91 -2.42
N LEU A 196 2.33 6.61 -2.06
CA LEU A 196 3.50 7.28 -2.61
C LEU A 196 3.66 7.00 -4.12
N ALA A 197 3.40 5.77 -4.55
CA ALA A 197 3.45 5.40 -5.96
C ALA A 197 2.37 6.12 -6.79
N GLN A 198 1.13 6.21 -6.28
CA GLN A 198 0.08 7.01 -6.92
C GLN A 198 0.42 8.50 -6.95
N ARG A 199 0.97 9.02 -5.85
CA ARG A 199 1.43 10.42 -5.77
C ARG A 199 2.53 10.68 -6.80
N ALA A 200 3.44 9.74 -7.05
CA ALA A 200 4.47 9.88 -8.06
C ALA A 200 3.90 9.98 -9.49
N LEU A 201 2.90 9.17 -9.84
CA LEU A 201 2.18 9.28 -11.12
C LEU A 201 1.55 10.66 -11.30
N LEU A 202 0.87 11.15 -10.25
CA LEU A 202 0.21 12.46 -10.29
C LEU A 202 1.22 13.61 -10.31
N TYR A 203 2.34 13.50 -9.60
CA TYR A 203 3.40 14.51 -9.58
C TYR A 203 4.08 14.64 -10.93
N GLU A 204 4.29 13.53 -11.63
CA GLU A 204 4.84 13.56 -12.98
C GLU A 204 3.92 14.37 -13.90
N VAL A 205 2.64 14.00 -14.04
CA VAL A 205 1.75 14.72 -14.96
C VAL A 205 1.49 16.16 -14.52
N SER A 206 1.52 16.49 -13.22
CA SER A 206 1.21 17.85 -12.74
C SER A 206 2.33 18.86 -12.97
N ALA A 207 3.58 18.43 -13.21
CA ALA A 207 4.68 19.36 -13.44
C ALA A 207 4.63 20.00 -14.83
N TRP A 208 4.97 21.28 -14.96
CA TRP A 208 4.95 22.03 -16.22
C TRP A 208 6.02 23.13 -16.22
N PRO A 209 6.70 23.40 -17.36
CA PRO A 209 6.56 22.79 -18.70
C PRO A 209 7.34 21.48 -18.91
N LYS A 210 6.69 20.46 -19.49
CA LYS A 210 7.31 19.15 -19.79
C LYS A 210 7.32 18.84 -21.29
N PRO A 211 8.39 19.20 -22.02
CA PRO A 211 8.50 18.99 -23.46
C PRO A 211 8.15 17.57 -23.93
N GLY A 212 7.14 17.47 -24.81
CA GLY A 212 6.74 16.20 -25.44
C GLY A 212 5.96 15.25 -24.53
N LEU A 213 5.51 15.72 -23.37
CA LEU A 213 4.67 15.00 -22.43
C LEU A 213 3.34 15.72 -22.23
N VAL A 214 2.45 15.12 -21.46
CA VAL A 214 1.19 15.72 -21.05
C VAL A 214 1.40 16.44 -19.72
N ASP A 215 0.84 17.64 -19.60
CA ASP A 215 0.81 18.40 -18.37
C ASP A 215 -0.49 19.24 -18.25
N PRO A 216 -0.69 20.04 -17.17
CA PRO A 216 -1.93 20.79 -16.98
C PRO A 216 -2.17 21.91 -18.00
N VAL A 217 -1.15 22.32 -18.75
CA VAL A 217 -1.20 23.48 -19.65
C VAL A 217 -1.16 23.05 -21.12
N GLU A 218 -0.34 22.06 -21.46
CA GLU A 218 -0.08 21.63 -22.83
C GLU A 218 -0.10 20.10 -22.96
N HIS A 219 -0.62 19.62 -24.09
CA HIS A 219 -0.60 18.22 -24.48
C HIS A 219 -0.51 18.03 -25.99
N GLY A 220 -0.06 19.02 -26.76
CA GLY A 220 -0.11 19.04 -28.23
C GLY A 220 0.70 17.95 -28.93
N ALA A 221 1.68 17.35 -28.25
CA ALA A 221 2.35 16.13 -28.72
C ALA A 221 1.50 14.86 -28.55
N HIS A 222 0.36 14.93 -27.88
CA HIS A 222 -0.56 13.83 -27.57
C HIS A 222 -2.00 14.31 -27.70
N LEU A 223 -2.58 14.13 -28.90
CA LEU A 223 -3.97 14.50 -29.16
C LEU A 223 -4.98 13.46 -28.63
N ASP A 224 -4.47 12.32 -28.16
CA ASP A 224 -5.25 11.19 -27.64
C ASP A 224 -5.40 11.19 -26.11
N MET A 225 -4.65 12.01 -25.39
CA MET A 225 -4.69 12.08 -23.92
C MET A 225 -4.41 13.47 -23.39
N ASP A 226 -4.99 13.75 -22.23
CA ASP A 226 -4.87 14.97 -21.45
C ASP A 226 -4.62 14.65 -19.97
N ILE A 227 -4.50 15.69 -19.15
CA ILE A 227 -4.30 15.52 -17.70
C ILE A 227 -5.38 14.67 -17.02
N PHE A 228 -6.64 14.78 -17.45
CA PHE A 228 -7.74 14.00 -16.87
C PHE A 228 -7.62 12.52 -17.21
N THR A 229 -7.14 12.20 -18.41
CA THR A 229 -6.80 10.83 -18.81
C THR A 229 -5.71 10.26 -17.90
N PHE A 230 -4.69 11.04 -17.56
CA PHE A 230 -3.64 10.65 -16.61
C PHE A 230 -4.14 10.48 -15.17
N ILE A 231 -5.05 11.35 -14.71
CA ILE A 231 -5.68 11.23 -13.40
C ILE A 231 -6.49 9.93 -13.32
N ASN A 232 -7.35 9.67 -14.32
CA ASN A 232 -8.14 8.44 -14.41
C ASN A 232 -7.25 7.19 -14.41
N SER A 233 -6.18 7.23 -15.22
CA SER A 233 -5.19 6.18 -15.28
C SER A 233 -4.53 5.93 -13.91
N SER A 234 -4.05 6.98 -13.23
CA SER A 234 -3.37 6.91 -11.94
C SER A 234 -4.24 6.32 -10.82
N ILE A 235 -5.53 6.69 -10.79
CA ILE A 235 -6.48 6.18 -9.80
C ILE A 235 -6.79 4.70 -10.07
N SER A 236 -6.94 4.31 -11.35
CA SER A 236 -7.24 2.93 -11.74
C SER A 236 -6.15 1.92 -11.33
N LEU A 237 -4.90 2.39 -11.17
CA LEU A 237 -3.74 1.55 -10.85
C LEU A 237 -3.56 1.29 -9.34
N ARG A 238 -4.38 1.88 -8.46
CA ARG A 238 -4.24 1.73 -7.00
C ARG A 238 -4.13 0.28 -6.55
N ASN A 239 -5.05 -0.57 -6.99
CA ASN A 239 -5.11 -1.98 -6.57
C ASN A 239 -3.89 -2.76 -7.04
N TYR A 240 -3.39 -2.47 -8.25
CA TYR A 240 -2.17 -3.07 -8.77
C TYR A 240 -0.93 -2.69 -7.95
N LEU A 241 -0.78 -1.40 -7.65
CA LEU A 241 0.34 -0.91 -6.85
C LEU A 241 0.32 -1.50 -5.43
N HIS A 242 -0.88 -1.67 -4.85
CA HIS A 242 -1.04 -2.36 -3.58
C HIS A 242 -0.65 -3.83 -3.66
N GLN A 243 -1.08 -4.56 -4.70
CA GLN A 243 -0.65 -5.94 -4.93
C GLN A 243 0.86 -6.06 -5.11
N ALA A 244 1.50 -5.14 -5.82
CA ALA A 244 2.95 -5.10 -5.99
C ALA A 244 3.66 -4.90 -4.64
N ALA A 245 3.16 -3.98 -3.80
CA ALA A 245 3.72 -3.73 -2.48
C ALA A 245 3.55 -4.94 -1.54
N LEU A 246 2.35 -5.55 -1.53
CA LEU A 246 2.07 -6.77 -0.76
C LEU A 246 2.97 -7.93 -1.19
N LEU A 247 3.14 -8.13 -2.49
CA LEU A 247 3.99 -9.18 -3.04
C LEU A 247 5.44 -9.03 -2.58
N GLY A 248 5.95 -7.80 -2.51
CA GLY A 248 7.28 -7.52 -1.95
C GLY A 248 7.36 -7.73 -0.43
N ILE A 249 6.45 -7.13 0.34
CA ILE A 249 6.49 -7.11 1.82
C ILE A 249 6.14 -8.46 2.46
N MET A 250 5.30 -9.27 1.80
CA MET A 250 4.85 -10.56 2.33
C MET A 250 5.73 -11.72 1.87
N SER A 251 6.52 -11.54 0.81
CA SER A 251 7.37 -12.60 0.28
C SER A 251 8.46 -13.01 1.26
N ARG A 252 8.56 -14.33 1.49
CA ARG A 252 9.68 -14.98 2.16
C ARG A 252 10.66 -15.62 1.18
N SER A 253 10.34 -15.59 -0.12
CA SER A 253 11.17 -16.19 -1.15
C SER A 253 12.42 -15.34 -1.37
N THR A 254 13.58 -15.98 -1.36
CA THR A 254 14.84 -15.37 -1.81
C THR A 254 15.01 -15.44 -3.34
N ASN A 255 14.15 -16.20 -4.03
CA ASN A 255 14.09 -16.23 -5.48
C ASN A 255 13.24 -15.05 -5.99
N LEU A 256 13.91 -13.93 -6.20
CA LEU A 256 13.32 -12.66 -6.64
C LEU A 256 12.75 -12.71 -8.07
N SER A 257 13.20 -13.63 -8.93
CA SER A 257 12.64 -13.77 -10.27
C SER A 257 11.20 -14.29 -10.24
N LEU A 258 10.85 -15.17 -9.29
CA LEU A 258 9.46 -15.61 -9.09
C LEU A 258 8.54 -14.47 -8.64
N ILE A 259 9.05 -13.54 -7.83
CA ILE A 259 8.31 -12.33 -7.43
C ILE A 259 8.00 -11.49 -8.67
N PHE A 260 8.97 -11.36 -9.58
CA PHE A 260 8.76 -10.62 -10.83
C PHE A 260 7.79 -11.31 -11.79
N GLU A 261 7.81 -12.63 -11.89
CA GLU A 261 6.86 -13.40 -12.71
C GLU A 261 5.42 -13.17 -12.27
N GLU A 262 5.13 -13.24 -10.97
CA GLU A 262 3.79 -12.96 -10.44
C GLU A 262 3.41 -11.48 -10.61
N LEU A 263 4.35 -10.56 -10.36
CA LEU A 263 4.14 -9.13 -10.58
C LEU A 263 3.79 -8.82 -12.05
N ARG A 264 4.36 -9.55 -13.00
CA ARG A 264 4.07 -9.43 -14.43
C ARG A 264 2.64 -9.85 -14.74
N GLU A 265 2.11 -10.88 -14.10
CA GLU A 265 0.69 -11.25 -14.23
C GLU A 265 -0.24 -10.19 -13.65
N TYR A 266 0.13 -9.56 -12.52
CA TYR A 266 -0.59 -8.40 -11.99
C TYR A 266 -0.53 -7.21 -12.96
N GLY A 267 0.63 -6.95 -13.55
CA GLY A 267 0.84 -5.87 -14.53
C GLY A 267 -0.04 -6.04 -15.77
N LYS A 268 -0.18 -7.27 -16.29
CA LYS A 268 -1.09 -7.55 -17.42
C LYS A 268 -2.55 -7.23 -17.11
N LYS A 269 -3.01 -7.49 -15.88
CA LYS A 269 -4.36 -7.13 -15.44
C LYS A 269 -4.48 -5.62 -15.27
N ALA A 270 -3.46 -4.98 -14.70
CA ALA A 270 -3.39 -3.54 -14.50
C ALA A 270 -3.43 -2.76 -15.83
N GLU A 271 -2.73 -3.23 -16.87
CA GLU A 271 -2.80 -2.66 -18.21
C GLU A 271 -4.24 -2.66 -18.75
N LYS A 272 -4.98 -3.77 -18.59
CA LYS A 272 -6.38 -3.83 -19.02
C LYS A 272 -7.25 -2.85 -18.25
N THR A 273 -7.11 -2.79 -16.92
CA THR A 273 -7.83 -1.84 -16.07
C THR A 273 -7.54 -0.39 -16.47
N MET A 274 -6.27 -0.09 -16.75
CA MET A 274 -5.83 1.22 -17.24
C MET A 274 -6.50 1.55 -18.58
N PHE A 275 -6.42 0.67 -19.57
CA PHE A 275 -7.04 0.88 -20.88
C PHE A 275 -8.56 1.09 -20.79
N VAL A 276 -9.25 0.39 -19.90
CA VAL A 276 -10.68 0.65 -19.66
C VAL A 276 -10.90 2.05 -19.12
N ALA A 277 -10.11 2.48 -18.12
CA ALA A 277 -10.24 3.80 -17.50
C ALA A 277 -9.84 4.96 -18.44
N THR A 278 -9.06 4.69 -19.48
CA THR A 278 -8.52 5.69 -20.42
C THR A 278 -9.12 5.58 -21.82
N ASN A 279 -10.26 4.93 -21.99
CA ASN A 279 -10.90 4.75 -23.31
C ASN A 279 -9.95 4.15 -24.37
N SER A 280 -9.17 3.15 -23.97
CA SER A 280 -8.14 2.45 -24.75
C SER A 280 -6.90 3.26 -25.11
N VAL A 281 -6.65 4.38 -24.42
CA VAL A 281 -5.44 5.20 -24.60
C VAL A 281 -4.27 4.68 -23.77
N ASN A 282 -3.07 4.71 -24.36
CA ASN A 282 -1.85 4.15 -23.78
C ASN A 282 -1.14 5.13 -22.83
N THR A 283 -1.76 5.44 -21.70
CA THR A 283 -1.33 6.53 -20.80
C THR A 283 -0.13 6.18 -19.91
N HIS A 284 -0.16 5.04 -19.21
CA HIS A 284 0.86 4.65 -18.22
C HIS A 284 1.41 3.23 -18.41
N LYS A 285 1.35 2.65 -19.62
CA LYS A 285 1.78 1.26 -19.82
C LYS A 285 3.24 1.00 -19.45
N GLY A 286 4.14 1.93 -19.77
CA GLY A 286 5.54 1.84 -19.37
C GLY A 286 5.72 1.98 -17.86
N ALA A 287 5.01 2.93 -17.26
CA ALA A 287 4.97 3.14 -15.82
C ALA A 287 4.39 1.94 -15.05
N VAL A 288 3.36 1.24 -15.55
CA VAL A 288 2.84 0.01 -14.94
C VAL A 288 3.97 -1.00 -14.72
N PHE A 289 4.80 -1.22 -15.74
CA PHE A 289 5.96 -2.10 -15.63
C PHE A 289 6.99 -1.56 -14.63
N SER A 290 7.50 -0.35 -14.87
CA SER A 290 8.63 0.18 -14.09
C SER A 290 8.24 0.46 -12.65
N LEU A 291 7.15 1.20 -12.41
CA LEU A 291 6.70 1.54 -11.06
C LEU A 291 6.30 0.30 -10.25
N GLY A 292 5.63 -0.67 -10.87
CA GLY A 292 5.33 -1.94 -10.20
C GLY A 292 6.58 -2.66 -9.69
N VAL A 293 7.63 -2.73 -10.51
CA VAL A 293 8.92 -3.33 -10.13
C VAL A 293 9.57 -2.55 -8.98
N PHE A 294 9.60 -1.22 -9.06
CA PHE A 294 10.17 -0.40 -8.00
C PHE A 294 9.38 -0.51 -6.69
N VAL A 295 8.05 -0.55 -6.74
CA VAL A 295 7.20 -0.73 -5.56
C VAL A 295 7.46 -2.08 -4.90
N ALA A 296 7.44 -3.17 -5.67
CA ALA A 296 7.71 -4.51 -5.13
C ALA A 296 9.13 -4.64 -4.57
N ALA A 297 10.14 -4.13 -5.30
CA ALA A 297 11.53 -4.17 -4.85
C ALA A 297 11.78 -3.34 -3.59
N THR A 298 11.16 -2.15 -3.51
CA THR A 298 11.24 -1.28 -2.33
C THR A 298 10.57 -1.92 -1.13
N ALA A 299 9.37 -2.48 -1.31
CA ALA A 299 8.67 -3.21 -0.25
C ALA A 299 9.49 -4.42 0.24
N TYR A 300 10.05 -5.22 -0.66
CA TYR A 300 10.92 -6.33 -0.31
C TYR A 300 12.15 -5.85 0.48
N SER A 301 12.83 -4.81 0.00
CA SER A 301 14.02 -4.25 0.66
C SER A 301 13.70 -3.77 2.08
N LEU A 302 12.65 -2.97 2.25
CA LEU A 302 12.22 -2.46 3.55
C LEU A 302 11.85 -3.60 4.53
N GLN A 303 11.19 -4.66 4.03
CA GLN A 303 10.81 -5.79 4.89
C GLN A 303 12.03 -6.58 5.38
N HIS A 304 12.97 -6.87 4.49
CA HIS A 304 14.07 -7.80 4.75
C HIS A 304 15.29 -7.14 5.36
N LEU A 305 15.54 -5.86 5.02
CA LEU A 305 16.73 -5.12 5.45
C LEU A 305 16.42 -4.04 6.49
N LYS A 306 15.13 -3.77 6.74
CA LYS A 306 14.64 -2.81 7.76
C LYS A 306 15.20 -1.39 7.63
N ARG A 307 15.63 -1.03 6.43
CA ARG A 307 16.17 0.30 6.08
C ARG A 307 15.85 0.66 4.65
N PHE A 308 15.84 1.96 4.36
CA PHE A 308 15.88 2.45 2.98
C PHE A 308 17.33 2.67 2.53
N ASP A 309 17.73 1.97 1.47
CA ASP A 309 19.00 2.16 0.80
C ASP A 309 18.82 1.96 -0.72
N ALA A 310 19.32 2.91 -1.51
CA ALA A 310 19.14 2.90 -2.96
C ALA A 310 19.88 1.74 -3.64
N ASN A 311 21.06 1.34 -3.13
CA ASN A 311 21.81 0.21 -3.67
C ASN A 311 21.12 -1.12 -3.35
N ASP A 312 20.52 -1.25 -2.17
CA ASP A 312 19.74 -2.43 -1.81
C ASP A 312 18.55 -2.61 -2.77
N ILE A 313 17.77 -1.56 -3.00
CA ILE A 313 16.63 -1.58 -3.93
C ILE A 313 17.11 -1.91 -5.34
N LYS A 314 18.17 -1.26 -5.82
CA LYS A 314 18.80 -1.56 -7.12
C LYS A 314 19.20 -3.03 -7.25
N ASN A 315 19.79 -3.61 -6.21
CA ASN A 315 20.21 -5.01 -6.19
C ASN A 315 19.01 -5.97 -6.23
N VAL A 316 17.92 -5.64 -5.53
CA VAL A 316 16.67 -6.39 -5.61
C VAL A 316 16.10 -6.34 -7.03
N ILE A 317 16.02 -5.17 -7.65
CA ILE A 317 15.54 -5.00 -9.03
C ILE A 317 16.36 -5.84 -10.01
N ARG A 318 17.70 -5.78 -9.93
CA ARG A 318 18.58 -6.58 -10.81
C ARG A 318 18.33 -8.08 -10.70
N LYS A 319 18.06 -8.57 -9.49
CA LYS A 319 17.75 -9.99 -9.24
C LYS A 319 16.35 -10.35 -9.73
N MET A 320 15.36 -9.48 -9.52
CA MET A 320 14.00 -9.63 -10.05
C MET A 320 14.01 -9.77 -11.59
N LEU A 321 14.80 -8.93 -12.26
CA LEU A 321 14.83 -8.80 -13.71
C LEU A 321 15.95 -9.58 -14.40
N LYS A 322 16.64 -10.48 -13.69
CA LYS A 322 17.82 -11.22 -14.19
C LYS A 322 17.57 -11.89 -15.54
N ASN A 323 16.39 -12.47 -15.73
CA ASN A 323 16.03 -13.22 -16.93
C ASN A 323 15.23 -12.41 -17.96
N LEU A 324 14.92 -11.13 -17.68
CA LEU A 324 14.03 -10.29 -18.49
C LEU A 324 14.36 -10.32 -19.98
N ILE A 325 15.63 -10.08 -20.34
CA ILE A 325 16.08 -10.05 -21.73
C ILE A 325 16.02 -11.43 -22.35
N ASN A 326 16.44 -12.48 -21.63
CA ASN A 326 16.43 -13.84 -22.16
C ASN A 326 15.01 -14.34 -22.40
N ASP A 327 14.07 -14.02 -21.51
CA ASP A 327 12.69 -14.50 -21.59
C ASP A 327 11.88 -13.70 -22.64
N ASP A 328 12.10 -12.39 -22.72
CA ASP A 328 11.34 -11.52 -23.64
C ASP A 328 11.91 -11.56 -25.08
N LEU A 329 13.22 -11.82 -25.27
CA LEU A 329 13.88 -11.68 -26.56
C LEU A 329 14.19 -13.00 -27.29
N LYS A 330 14.25 -14.17 -26.60
CA LYS A 330 14.65 -15.46 -27.21
C LYS A 330 13.79 -15.93 -28.38
N HIS A 331 12.56 -15.45 -28.52
CA HIS A 331 11.61 -15.89 -29.55
C HIS A 331 10.96 -14.73 -30.32
N LEU A 332 11.60 -13.55 -30.36
CA LEU A 332 11.01 -12.40 -31.05
C LEU A 332 10.85 -12.62 -32.55
N SER A 333 11.87 -13.18 -33.19
CA SER A 333 11.88 -13.43 -34.63
C SER A 333 10.83 -14.46 -35.08
N SER A 334 10.29 -15.27 -34.17
CA SER A 334 9.23 -16.26 -34.46
C SER A 334 7.82 -15.80 -34.08
N LYS A 335 7.67 -14.60 -33.52
CA LYS A 335 6.39 -14.09 -33.00
C LYS A 335 5.55 -13.47 -34.13
N LYS A 336 4.31 -13.95 -34.32
CA LYS A 336 3.38 -13.42 -35.35
C LYS A 336 3.02 -11.94 -35.16
N PHE A 337 2.95 -11.48 -33.91
CA PHE A 337 2.62 -10.09 -33.56
C PHE A 337 3.65 -9.52 -32.59
N LEU A 338 4.39 -8.52 -33.06
CA LEU A 338 5.39 -7.81 -32.27
C LEU A 338 4.78 -6.55 -31.65
N THR A 339 5.05 -6.32 -30.37
CA THR A 339 4.78 -5.04 -29.70
C THR A 339 5.67 -3.93 -30.27
N ALA A 340 5.31 -2.67 -30.04
CA ALA A 340 6.09 -1.53 -30.56
C ALA A 340 7.56 -1.57 -30.10
N GLY A 341 7.82 -1.88 -28.82
CA GLY A 341 9.18 -1.98 -28.28
C GLY A 341 9.98 -3.16 -28.86
N GLU A 342 9.32 -4.29 -29.14
CA GLU A 342 9.95 -5.43 -29.80
C GLU A 342 10.35 -5.11 -31.25
N LYS A 343 9.51 -4.39 -31.99
CA LYS A 343 9.83 -3.92 -33.34
C LYS A 343 11.03 -2.97 -33.34
N GLN A 344 11.13 -2.10 -32.33
CA GLN A 344 12.25 -1.16 -32.20
C GLN A 344 13.56 -1.85 -31.85
N TYR A 345 13.51 -2.81 -30.92
CA TYR A 345 14.68 -3.61 -30.59
C TYR A 345 15.24 -4.33 -31.84
N LEU A 346 14.36 -4.92 -32.66
CA LEU A 346 14.78 -5.55 -33.92
C LEU A 346 15.29 -4.55 -34.97
N LYS A 347 14.71 -3.34 -35.04
CA LYS A 347 15.06 -2.35 -36.07
C LYS A 347 16.34 -1.55 -35.75
N TYR A 348 16.58 -1.25 -34.48
CA TYR A 348 17.64 -0.32 -34.07
C TYR A 348 18.60 -0.89 -33.02
N GLY A 349 18.35 -2.10 -32.48
CA GLY A 349 19.14 -2.68 -31.38
C GLY A 349 18.91 -2.01 -30.02
N LEU A 350 17.95 -1.07 -29.94
CA LEU A 350 17.69 -0.27 -28.75
C LEU A 350 16.70 -1.00 -27.84
N SER A 351 17.11 -1.25 -26.61
CA SER A 351 16.31 -1.96 -25.60
C SER A 351 15.38 -1.03 -24.80
N GLY A 352 15.57 0.30 -24.90
CA GLY A 352 14.73 1.31 -24.23
C GLY A 352 14.62 1.06 -22.72
N ILE A 353 13.41 1.20 -22.18
CA ILE A 353 13.13 0.97 -20.75
C ILE A 353 13.51 -0.45 -20.28
N ARG A 354 13.49 -1.46 -21.16
CA ARG A 354 13.94 -2.82 -20.82
C ARG A 354 15.45 -2.92 -20.66
N GLY A 355 16.21 -2.09 -21.39
CA GLY A 355 17.65 -1.96 -21.24
C GLY A 355 18.01 -1.37 -19.88
N GLU A 356 17.37 -0.24 -19.53
CA GLU A 356 17.46 0.34 -18.19
C GLU A 356 17.11 -0.72 -17.13
N ALA A 357 15.99 -1.41 -17.29
CA ALA A 357 15.51 -2.41 -16.34
C ALA A 357 16.52 -3.57 -16.14
N HIS A 358 17.07 -4.11 -17.23
CA HIS A 358 18.11 -5.15 -17.16
C HIS A 358 19.39 -4.68 -16.46
N ALA A 359 19.82 -3.45 -16.72
CA ALA A 359 20.98 -2.85 -16.06
C ALA A 359 20.71 -2.43 -14.59
N GLY A 360 19.44 -2.51 -14.14
CA GLY A 360 19.02 -2.07 -12.81
C GLY A 360 18.84 -0.57 -12.69
N TYR A 361 18.30 0.07 -13.73
CA TYR A 361 17.97 1.49 -13.83
C TYR A 361 19.12 2.43 -13.47
N PRO A 362 20.30 2.32 -14.11
CA PRO A 362 21.45 3.16 -13.82
C PRO A 362 21.11 4.65 -13.93
N THR A 363 20.25 5.05 -14.86
CA THR A 363 19.90 6.46 -15.08
C THR A 363 19.13 7.05 -13.89
N VAL A 364 18.21 6.27 -13.30
CA VAL A 364 17.49 6.64 -12.08
C VAL A 364 18.44 6.80 -10.90
N PHE A 365 19.28 5.80 -10.63
CA PHE A 365 20.09 5.78 -9.42
C PHE A 365 21.34 6.68 -9.49
N LYS A 366 21.90 6.93 -10.67
CA LYS A 366 23.10 7.76 -10.83
C LYS A 366 22.79 9.24 -11.02
N TYR A 367 21.68 9.57 -11.70
CA TYR A 367 21.41 10.93 -12.12
C TYR A 367 20.07 11.45 -11.58
N GLY A 368 18.97 10.72 -11.80
CA GLY A 368 17.63 11.17 -11.42
C GLY A 368 17.45 11.38 -9.92
N LEU A 369 17.62 10.31 -9.14
CA LEU A 369 17.37 10.32 -7.69
C LEU A 369 18.29 11.30 -6.94
N PRO A 370 19.62 11.33 -7.21
CA PRO A 370 20.49 12.35 -6.61
C PRO A 370 20.01 13.77 -6.92
N THR A 371 19.72 14.08 -8.19
CA THR A 371 19.25 15.41 -8.61
C THR A 371 18.00 15.84 -7.88
N LEU A 372 17.03 14.94 -7.74
CA LEU A 372 15.76 15.25 -7.07
C LEU A 372 15.95 15.49 -5.57
N LEU A 373 16.80 14.70 -4.90
CA LEU A 373 17.05 14.78 -3.46
C LEU A 373 17.94 15.95 -3.06
N THR A 374 18.88 16.38 -3.90
CA THR A 374 19.79 17.51 -3.59
C THR A 374 19.17 18.87 -3.90
N SER A 375 18.07 18.90 -4.65
CA SER A 375 17.41 20.13 -5.06
C SER A 375 16.52 20.69 -3.95
N ASN A 376 16.74 21.95 -3.58
CA ASN A 376 15.99 22.66 -2.52
C ASN A 376 14.87 23.58 -3.08
N TYR A 377 14.55 23.47 -4.38
CA TYR A 377 13.48 24.26 -5.00
C TYR A 377 12.09 23.71 -4.66
N ASP A 378 11.03 24.38 -5.13
CA ASP A 378 9.68 23.83 -5.08
C ASP A 378 9.55 22.53 -5.89
N TRP A 379 8.46 21.78 -5.68
CA TRP A 379 8.24 20.49 -6.33
C TRP A 379 8.25 20.55 -7.85
N ASN A 380 7.66 21.58 -8.45
CA ASN A 380 7.63 21.70 -9.92
C ASN A 380 9.06 21.85 -10.45
N SER A 381 9.83 22.76 -9.86
CA SER A 381 11.20 23.03 -10.24
C SER A 381 12.11 21.81 -10.02
N ARG A 382 11.96 21.12 -8.88
CA ARG A 382 12.66 19.86 -8.57
C ARG A 382 12.40 18.80 -9.64
N ILE A 383 11.13 18.55 -9.95
CA ILE A 383 10.71 17.54 -10.95
C ILE A 383 11.26 17.86 -12.33
N LEU A 384 11.19 19.12 -12.76
CA LEU A 384 11.64 19.53 -14.10
C LEU A 384 13.14 19.45 -14.29
N ILE A 385 13.93 19.84 -13.29
CA ILE A 385 15.40 19.68 -13.35
C ILE A 385 15.75 18.19 -13.41
N THR A 386 15.10 17.36 -12.60
CA THR A 386 15.28 15.91 -12.65
C THR A 386 14.85 15.31 -13.98
N PHE A 387 13.75 15.79 -14.57
CA PHE A 387 13.30 15.39 -15.91
C PHE A 387 14.37 15.68 -16.97
N LEU A 388 14.90 16.90 -16.99
CA LEU A 388 15.94 17.30 -17.92
C LEU A 388 17.21 16.47 -17.74
N GLU A 389 17.62 16.22 -16.50
CA GLU A 389 18.79 15.39 -16.20
C GLU A 389 18.57 13.94 -16.68
N LEU A 390 17.43 13.32 -16.38
CA LEU A 390 17.08 11.98 -16.88
C LEU A 390 17.09 11.93 -18.41
N ALA A 391 16.50 12.95 -19.06
CA ALA A 391 16.41 13.05 -20.51
C ALA A 391 17.80 13.10 -21.18
N LEU A 392 18.85 13.62 -20.53
CA LEU A 392 20.20 13.64 -21.07
C LEU A 392 20.84 12.26 -21.14
N HIS A 393 20.56 11.40 -20.16
CA HIS A 393 21.27 10.13 -19.99
C HIS A 393 20.50 8.92 -20.49
N ILE A 394 19.19 9.05 -20.76
CA ILE A 394 18.38 7.98 -21.33
C ILE A 394 18.40 8.00 -22.87
N GLU A 395 18.48 6.81 -23.44
CA GLU A 395 18.10 6.55 -24.84
C GLU A 395 16.59 6.38 -24.98
N ASP A 396 15.87 7.49 -25.20
CA ASP A 396 14.40 7.47 -25.22
C ASP A 396 13.87 6.84 -26.52
N SER A 397 13.42 5.59 -26.44
CA SER A 397 12.87 4.86 -27.58
C SER A 397 11.61 5.52 -28.14
N THR A 398 10.81 6.22 -27.33
CA THR A 398 9.61 6.92 -27.80
C THR A 398 9.99 8.10 -28.68
N LEU A 399 11.01 8.85 -28.29
CA LEU A 399 11.55 9.95 -29.09
C LEU A 399 12.04 9.45 -30.45
N ILE A 400 12.88 8.42 -30.44
CA ILE A 400 13.47 7.84 -31.66
C ILE A 400 12.38 7.30 -32.58
N LYS A 401 11.32 6.70 -32.01
CA LYS A 401 10.16 6.22 -32.77
C LYS A 401 9.48 7.34 -33.54
N ARG A 402 9.19 8.45 -32.85
CA ARG A 402 8.43 9.57 -33.41
C ARG A 402 9.25 10.41 -34.38
N ALA A 403 10.56 10.53 -34.12
CA ALA A 403 11.49 11.20 -35.03
C ALA A 403 11.85 10.34 -36.26
N GLY A 404 11.79 9.01 -36.16
CA GLY A 404 12.19 8.08 -37.21
C GLY A 404 13.71 7.86 -37.34
N ASP A 405 14.53 8.64 -36.64
CA ASP A 405 15.98 8.65 -36.71
C ASP A 405 16.62 8.73 -35.30
N PRO A 406 17.50 7.79 -34.90
CA PRO A 406 18.26 7.86 -33.65
C PRO A 406 19.11 9.14 -33.48
N ALA A 407 19.50 9.82 -34.56
CA ALA A 407 20.31 11.04 -34.48
C ALA A 407 19.61 12.21 -33.77
N ILE A 408 18.27 12.17 -33.63
CA ILE A 408 17.48 13.17 -32.89
C ILE A 408 17.97 13.37 -31.45
N GLN A 409 18.57 12.33 -30.86
CA GLN A 409 19.09 12.38 -29.51
C GLN A 409 20.21 13.40 -29.34
N GLY A 410 21.06 13.57 -30.37
CA GLY A 410 22.14 14.56 -30.34
C GLY A 410 21.59 15.99 -30.26
N TRP A 411 20.53 16.28 -31.03
CA TRP A 411 19.82 17.55 -30.94
C TRP A 411 19.17 17.75 -29.56
N LYS A 412 18.40 16.76 -29.08
CA LYS A 412 17.77 16.77 -27.75
C LYS A 412 18.81 17.08 -26.66
N ASN A 413 19.94 16.36 -26.65
CA ASN A 413 20.99 16.53 -25.65
C ASN A 413 21.58 17.95 -25.68
N LYS A 414 21.87 18.47 -26.87
CA LYS A 414 22.40 19.84 -27.04
C LYS A 414 21.43 20.88 -26.49
N GLU A 415 20.14 20.75 -26.80
CA GLU A 415 19.12 21.71 -26.37
C GLU A 415 18.90 21.69 -24.86
N ILE A 416 18.85 20.50 -24.25
CA ILE A 416 18.70 20.33 -22.81
C ILE A 416 19.95 20.82 -22.06
N GLN A 417 21.16 20.50 -22.54
CA GLN A 417 22.40 21.01 -21.96
C GLN A 417 22.44 22.54 -21.95
N GLU A 418 22.01 23.17 -23.05
CA GLU A 418 21.92 24.63 -23.10
C GLU A 418 20.87 25.18 -22.12
N CYS A 419 19.71 24.52 -21.99
CA CYS A 419 18.69 24.89 -21.01
C CYS A 419 19.24 24.86 -19.58
N LEU A 420 19.92 23.77 -19.20
CA LEU A 420 20.54 23.61 -17.88
C LEU A 420 21.66 24.62 -17.66
N ARG A 421 22.50 24.91 -18.67
CA ARG A 421 23.56 25.93 -18.61
C ARG A 421 22.99 27.34 -18.37
N LEU A 422 21.82 27.62 -18.93
CA LEU A 422 21.08 28.87 -18.68
C LEU A 422 20.38 28.88 -17.30
N GLY A 423 20.54 27.86 -16.47
CA GLY A 423 19.95 27.75 -15.12
C GLY A 423 18.59 27.04 -15.06
N GLY A 424 18.17 26.41 -16.17
CA GLY A 424 16.95 25.62 -16.24
C GLY A 424 15.68 26.42 -15.91
N ILE A 425 14.69 25.75 -15.34
CA ILE A 425 13.41 26.37 -14.96
C ILE A 425 13.53 27.51 -13.93
N ASN A 426 14.65 27.58 -13.19
CA ASN A 426 14.83 28.55 -12.12
C ASN A 426 15.26 29.94 -12.61
N THR A 427 15.50 30.12 -13.90
CA THR A 427 15.86 31.42 -14.49
C THR A 427 14.94 31.76 -15.64
N LYS A 428 14.77 33.06 -15.93
CA LYS A 428 14.01 33.51 -17.10
C LYS A 428 14.59 32.99 -18.41
N ALA A 429 15.92 32.94 -18.53
CA ALA A 429 16.58 32.48 -19.75
C ALA A 429 16.38 30.97 -19.98
N GLY A 430 16.49 30.16 -18.92
CA GLY A 430 16.23 28.73 -19.00
C GLY A 430 14.74 28.41 -19.20
N GLN A 431 13.82 29.15 -18.58
CA GLN A 431 12.38 29.06 -18.86
C GLN A 431 12.08 29.30 -20.34
N GLN A 432 12.59 30.39 -20.93
CA GLN A 432 12.42 30.68 -22.35
C GLN A 432 13.03 29.59 -23.25
N LYS A 433 14.18 29.02 -22.86
CA LYS A 433 14.78 27.90 -23.60
C LYS A 433 13.91 26.66 -23.50
N LEU A 434 13.35 26.35 -22.33
CA LEU A 434 12.49 25.19 -22.12
C LEU A 434 11.18 25.29 -22.92
N THR A 435 10.55 26.47 -22.95
CA THR A 435 9.38 26.73 -23.82
C THR A 435 9.70 26.52 -25.30
N LYS A 436 10.86 26.98 -25.79
CA LYS A 436 11.29 26.72 -27.18
C LYS A 436 11.49 25.24 -27.47
N ILE A 437 12.00 24.47 -26.50
CA ILE A 437 12.13 23.02 -26.63
C ILE A 437 10.72 22.41 -26.71
N GLU A 438 9.81 22.79 -25.82
CA GLU A 438 8.42 22.33 -25.82
C GLU A 438 7.69 22.61 -27.14
N GLU A 439 7.79 23.84 -27.67
CA GLU A 439 7.24 24.21 -28.97
C GLU A 439 7.75 23.29 -30.09
N LYS A 440 9.04 22.99 -30.11
CA LYS A 440 9.65 22.11 -31.10
C LYS A 440 9.14 20.68 -30.97
N PHE A 441 8.99 20.20 -29.74
CA PHE A 441 8.42 18.88 -29.47
C PHE A 441 6.98 18.78 -29.96
N THR A 442 6.15 19.79 -29.72
CA THR A 442 4.77 19.86 -30.19
C THR A 442 4.71 19.90 -31.73
N GLN A 443 5.46 20.81 -32.37
CA GLN A 443 5.46 20.98 -33.83
C GLN A 443 5.87 19.71 -34.59
N GLN A 444 6.79 18.93 -34.02
CA GLN A 444 7.30 17.69 -34.64
C GLN A 444 6.65 16.43 -34.08
N ASN A 445 5.63 16.57 -33.22
CA ASN A 445 4.98 15.46 -32.55
C ASN A 445 6.00 14.51 -31.87
N LEU A 446 7.03 15.06 -31.21
CA LEU A 446 8.04 14.28 -30.48
C LEU A 446 7.56 13.99 -29.07
N SER A 447 8.09 12.94 -28.43
CA SER A 447 7.75 12.61 -27.05
C SER A 447 8.88 11.95 -26.30
N LEU A 448 9.01 12.32 -25.02
CA LEU A 448 9.98 11.75 -24.07
C LEU A 448 9.31 10.74 -23.11
N GLY A 449 8.45 9.87 -23.64
CA GLY A 449 7.69 8.92 -22.83
C GLY A 449 8.55 7.95 -22.02
N GLY A 450 9.72 7.53 -22.52
CA GLY A 450 10.63 6.69 -21.74
C GLY A 450 11.25 7.45 -20.56
N THR A 451 11.51 8.74 -20.75
CA THR A 451 11.97 9.65 -19.68
C THR A 451 10.88 9.84 -18.61
N ALA A 452 9.61 9.96 -19.00
CA ALA A 452 8.48 10.05 -18.07
C ALA A 452 8.40 8.83 -17.14
N ASP A 453 8.54 7.61 -17.70
CA ASP A 453 8.56 6.38 -16.91
C ASP A 453 9.68 6.38 -15.86
N LEU A 454 10.88 6.87 -16.22
CA LEU A 454 12.01 7.01 -15.28
C LEU A 454 11.78 8.10 -14.24
N LEU A 455 11.12 9.19 -14.62
CA LEU A 455 10.80 10.29 -13.73
C LEU A 455 9.82 9.84 -12.64
N ILE A 456 8.79 9.07 -13.01
CA ILE A 456 7.81 8.50 -12.06
C ILE A 456 8.51 7.66 -10.99
N VAL A 457 9.37 6.73 -11.39
CA VAL A 457 10.07 5.87 -10.40
C VAL A 457 11.10 6.65 -9.57
N THR A 458 11.68 7.72 -10.14
CA THR A 458 12.57 8.63 -9.42
C THR A 458 11.82 9.41 -8.34
N ILE A 459 10.66 9.98 -8.69
CA ILE A 459 9.79 10.69 -7.73
C ILE A 459 9.32 9.73 -6.64
N PHE A 460 8.91 8.50 -7.00
CA PHE A 460 8.54 7.48 -6.03
C PHE A 460 9.66 7.22 -5.01
N LEU A 461 10.89 6.97 -5.47
CA LEU A 461 12.01 6.72 -4.55
C LEU A 461 12.34 7.92 -3.67
N ALA A 462 12.27 9.14 -4.19
CA ALA A 462 12.48 10.34 -3.38
C ALA A 462 11.39 10.51 -2.32
N LEU A 463 10.11 10.32 -2.69
CA LEU A 463 9.00 10.33 -1.75
C LEU A 463 9.14 9.27 -0.66
N VAL A 464 9.58 8.06 -1.01
CA VAL A 464 9.87 7.01 -0.03
C VAL A 464 10.99 7.46 0.88
N LYS A 465 12.12 7.94 0.34
CA LYS A 465 13.29 8.39 1.13
C LYS A 465 12.94 9.52 2.11
N GLU A 466 12.19 10.52 1.65
CA GLU A 466 11.75 11.65 2.46
C GLU A 466 10.67 11.27 3.47
N GLY A 467 9.86 10.26 3.15
CA GLY A 467 8.77 9.79 3.99
C GLY A 467 9.10 8.60 4.89
N VAL A 468 10.34 8.07 4.86
CA VAL A 468 10.71 6.89 5.67
C VAL A 468 10.45 7.20 7.14
N PRO A 469 9.53 6.48 7.81
CA PRO A 469 9.27 6.66 9.23
C PRO A 469 10.55 6.55 10.05
N ASP A 470 10.69 7.35 11.10
CA ASP A 470 11.90 7.42 11.96
C ASP A 470 12.39 6.04 12.45
N GLY A 471 11.48 5.06 12.59
CA GLY A 471 11.79 3.69 13.01
C GLY A 471 12.47 2.79 11.96
N LEU A 472 12.52 3.20 10.69
CA LEU A 472 13.21 2.48 9.59
C LEU A 472 14.57 3.09 9.24
N GLN A 473 14.95 4.23 9.85
CA GLN A 473 16.24 4.88 9.55
C GLN A 473 17.40 4.33 10.39
N ASN A 474 17.14 3.57 11.45
CA ASN A 474 18.16 3.06 12.38
C ASN A 474 17.81 1.66 12.90
N LYS A 475 18.20 0.59 12.18
CA LYS A 475 18.50 -0.74 12.72
C LYS A 475 19.53 -1.46 11.88
#